data_AF-A0A496PV11-F1
#
_entry.id   AF-A0A496PV11-F1
#
_cell.length_a   1.000
_cell.length_b   1.000
_cell.length_c   1.000
_cell.angle_alpha   90.00
_cell.angle_beta   90.00
_cell.angle_gamma   90.00
#
_symmetry.space_group_name_H-M   'P 1'
#
loop_
_entity.id
_entity.type
_entity.pdbx_description
1 polymer ?
#
loop_
_entity_poly.entity_id
_entity_poly.type
_entity_poly.pdbx_seq_one_letter_code
_entity_poly.pdbx_strand_id
1 'polypeptide(L)' 'MLLNNGDGTFQTAVNYDVGDYPTSVFSIDLDGDGDNDLAVVNASSDNISILLNNTQ' A
#
# COMPACT_ATOMS: atom_id res chain seq x y z
N MET A 1 -3.34 -4.51 -3.45
CA MET A 1 -4.29 -4.74 -2.35
C MET A 1 -5.32 -5.79 -2.73
N LEU A 2 -5.74 -6.58 -1.75
CA LEU A 2 -6.91 -7.46 -1.83
C LEU A 2 -7.95 -6.92 -0.85
N LEU A 3 -9.12 -6.51 -1.37
CA LEU A 3 -10.22 -6.05 -0.52
C LEU A 3 -11.09 -7.25 -0.13
N ASN A 4 -11.29 -7.44 1.17
CA ASN A 4 -12.11 -8.53 1.69
C ASN A 4 -13.60 -8.21 1.51
N ASN A 5 -14.36 -9.15 0.95
CA ASN A 5 -15.81 -8.99 0.74
C ASN A 5 -16.65 -9.28 2.00
N GLY A 6 -16.03 -9.76 3.09
CA GLY A 6 -16.72 -10.14 4.33
C GLY A 6 -17.29 -11.56 4.32
N ASP A 7 -17.09 -12.33 3.24
CA ASP A 7 -17.60 -13.68 3.05
C ASP A 7 -16.48 -14.74 2.90
N GLY A 8 -15.24 -14.36 3.20
CA GLY A 8 -14.06 -15.21 3.03
C GLY A 8 -13.48 -15.18 1.62
N THR A 9 -14.05 -14.38 0.71
CA THR A 9 -13.46 -14.09 -0.60
C THR A 9 -12.83 -12.70 -0.63
N PHE A 10 -11.94 -12.49 -1.61
CA PHE A 10 -11.36 -11.20 -1.91
C PHE A 10 -11.77 -10.75 -3.31
N GLN A 11 -11.83 -9.44 -3.50
CA GLN A 11 -11.96 -8.85 -4.83
C GLN A 11 -10.72 -9.13 -5.70
N THR A 12 -10.84 -8.84 -6.99
CA THR A 12 -9.69 -8.87 -7.90
C THR A 12 -8.56 -8.01 -7.34
N ALA A 13 -7.34 -8.56 -7.37
CA ALA A 13 -6.17 -7.85 -6.88
C ALA A 13 -5.92 -6.57 -7.69
N VAL A 14 -5.75 -5.46 -6.99
CA VAL A 14 -5.22 -4.22 -7.56
C VAL A 14 -3.72 -4.19 -7.25
N ASN A 15 -2.89 -4.07 -8.28
CA ASN A 15 -1.44 -3.96 -8.11
C ASN A 15 -1.04 -2.48 -8.17
N TYR A 16 -0.18 -2.07 -7.24
CA TYR A 16 0.39 -0.73 -7.19
C TYR A 16 1.89 -0.87 -7.37
N ASP A 17 2.42 -0.25 -8.41
CA ASP A 17 3.84 -0.29 -8.68
C ASP A 17 4.59 0.59 -7.68
N VAL A 18 5.76 0.10 -7.26
CA VAL A 18 6.70 0.80 -6.38
C VAL A 18 8.09 0.73 -7.00
N GLY A 19 9.10 1.26 -6.31
CA GLY A 19 10.49 1.17 -6.77
C GLY A 19 11.07 -0.25 -6.76
N ASP A 20 12.34 -0.34 -7.15
CA ASP A 20 13.08 -1.58 -7.29
C ASP A 20 13.60 -2.09 -5.93
N TYR A 21 13.55 -3.41 -5.79
CA TYR A 21 13.99 -4.15 -4.60
C TYR A 21 13.35 -3.60 -3.30
N PRO A 22 12.01 -3.69 -3.17
CA PRO A 22 11.32 -3.29 -1.95
C PRO A 22 11.72 -4.22 -0.80
N THR A 23 12.17 -3.66 0.33
CA THR A 23 12.71 -4.43 1.47
C THR A 23 11.88 -4.32 2.75
N SER A 24 11.03 -3.30 2.85
CA SER A 24 10.19 -3.07 4.01
C SER A 24 8.90 -2.35 3.63
N VAL A 25 7.84 -2.64 4.38
CA VAL A 25 6.53 -1.99 4.29
C VAL A 25 6.04 -1.62 5.68
N PHE A 26 5.51 -0.40 5.81
CA PHE A 26 4.84 0.10 7.01
C PHE A 26 3.43 0.59 6.64
N SER A 27 2.50 0.42 7.58
CA SER A 27 1.11 0.86 7.40
C SER A 27 0.68 1.75 8.58
N ILE A 28 0.26 2.97 8.25
CA ILE A 28 -0.23 4.00 9.18
C ILE A 28 -0.94 5.07 8.35
N ASP A 29 -1.89 5.78 8.94
CA ASP A 29 -2.48 7.01 8.40
C ASP A 29 -1.40 8.10 8.23
N LEU A 30 -0.93 8.33 7.00
CA LEU A 30 0.16 9.25 6.69
C LEU A 30 -0.34 10.62 6.24
N ASP A 31 -1.55 10.71 5.68
CA ASP A 31 -2.14 11.96 5.20
C ASP A 31 -3.24 12.54 6.10
N GLY A 32 -3.67 11.80 7.12
CA GLY A 32 -4.59 12.23 8.17
C GLY A 32 -6.06 12.05 7.82
N ASP A 33 -6.41 11.23 6.83
CA ASP A 33 -7.79 11.03 6.38
C ASP A 33 -8.57 9.97 7.18
N GLY A 34 -7.89 9.27 8.09
CA GLY A 34 -8.47 8.29 9.00
C GLY A 34 -8.43 6.86 8.48
N ASP A 35 -7.82 6.61 7.32
CA ASP A 35 -7.47 5.27 6.89
C ASP A 35 -5.95 5.05 6.81
N ASN A 36 -5.52 3.78 6.73
CA ASN A 36 -4.11 3.45 6.78
C ASN A 36 -3.50 3.43 5.38
N ASP A 37 -2.49 4.26 5.17
CA ASP A 37 -1.66 4.26 3.98
C ASP A 37 -0.54 3.21 4.05
N LEU A 38 0.24 3.13 2.97
CA LEU A 38 1.45 2.31 2.92
C LEU A 38 2.69 3.16 2.56
N ALA A 39 3.76 2.98 3.35
CA ALA A 39 5.10 3.43 3.02
C ALA A 39 5.99 2.23 2.68
N VAL A 40 6.63 2.25 1.51
CA VAL A 40 7.47 1.15 1.00
C VAL A 40 8.90 1.65 0.78
N VAL A 41 9.87 0.98 1.40
CA VAL A 41 11.30 1.30 1.23
C VAL A 41 11.87 0.52 0.05
N ASN A 42 12.35 1.24 -0.97
CA ASN A 42 12.87 0.66 -2.21
C ASN A 42 14.41 0.76 -2.22
N ALA A 43 15.09 -0.33 -1.83
CA ALA A 43 16.52 -0.28 -1.53
C ALA A 43 17.41 -0.12 -2.78
N SER A 44 16.92 -0.46 -3.97
CA SER A 44 17.67 -0.24 -5.22
C SER A 44 17.27 1.03 -5.97
N SER A 45 16.19 1.70 -5.57
CA SER A 45 15.76 2.98 -6.14
C SER A 45 16.13 4.20 -5.30
N ASP A 46 16.77 4.00 -4.14
CA ASP A 46 17.13 5.05 -3.19
C ASP A 46 15.97 5.99 -2.82
N ASN A 47 14.75 5.44 -2.73
CA ASN A 47 13.54 6.21 -2.43
C ASN A 47 12.52 5.42 -1.58
N ILE A 48 11.47 6.14 -1.18
CA ILE A 48 10.30 5.59 -0.50
C ILE A 48 9.08 5.87 -1.37
N SER A 49 8.28 4.84 -1.65
CA SER A 49 6.97 4.98 -2.27
C SER A 49 5.90 5.16 -1.19
N ILE A 50 5.04 6.17 -1.33
CA ILE A 50 3.85 6.35 -0.51
C ILE A 50 2.64 5.98 -1.37
N LEU A 51 1.88 5.00 -0.92
CA LEU A 51 0.62 4.59 -1.54
C LEU A 51 -0.51 5.05 -0.63
N LEU A 52 -1.20 6.10 -1.07
CA LEU A 52 -2.35 6.64 -0.35
C LEU A 52 -3.56 5.74 -0.56
N ASN A 53 -4.20 5.33 0.52
CA ASN A 53 -5.37 4.48 0.47
C ASN A 53 -6.65 5.32 0.38
N ASN A 54 -6.72 6.26 -0.57
CA ASN A 54 -7.93 7.05 -0.74
C ASN A 54 -9.15 6.16 -0.96
N THR A 55 -10.15 6.30 -0.10
CA THR A 55 -11.49 5.78 -0.38
C THR A 55 -11.95 6.28 -1.76
N GLN A 56 -12.15 5.35 -2.70
CA GLN A 56 -12.83 5.65 -3.96
C GLN A 56 -14.32 5.86 -3.73
#